data_AF-A0A239M1S7-F1
#
_entry.id   AF-A0A239M1S7-F1
#
_cell.length_a   1.000
_cell.length_b   1.000
_cell.length_c   1.000
_cell.angle_alpha   90.00
_cell.angle_beta   90.00
_cell.angle_gamma   90.00
#
_symmetry.space_group_name_H-M   'P 1'
#
loop_
_entity.id
_entity.type
_entity.pdbx_description
1 polymer ?
#
loop_
_entity_poly.entity_id
_entity_poly.type
_entity_poly.pdbx_seq_one_letter_code
_entity_poly.pdbx_strand_id
1 'polypeptide(L)' 'MPIADRIRRYLSGPQGRKMRARAEQYARDPRTQAKARRLLARFRGGRRH' A
#
# COMPACT_ATOMS: atom_id res chain seq x y z
N MET A 1 17.35 -19.10 -8.34
CA MET A 1 16.85 -18.09 -7.37
C MET A 1 15.37 -17.84 -7.64
N PRO A 2 14.46 -18.20 -6.72
CA PRO A 2 13.03 -17.95 -6.91
C PRO A 2 12.73 -16.45 -6.99
N ILE A 3 11.75 -16.06 -7.79
CA ILE A 3 11.37 -14.66 -8.03
C ILE A 3 11.01 -13.94 -6.71
N ALA A 4 10.46 -14.68 -5.75
CA ALA A 4 10.16 -14.19 -4.41
C ALA A 4 11.39 -13.63 -3.67
N ASP A 5 12.57 -14.24 -3.86
CA ASP A 5 13.82 -13.79 -3.24
C ASP A 5 14.29 -12.45 -3.80
N ARG A 6 14.12 -12.27 -5.11
CA ARG A 6 14.45 -11.00 -5.79
C ARG A 6 13.55 -9.87 -5.34
N ILE A 7 12.25 -10.14 -5.18
CA ILE A 7 11.27 -9.18 -4.63
C ILE A 7 11.62 -8.87 -3.17
N ARG A 8 11.94 -9.87 -2.35
CA ARG A 8 12.32 -9.67 -0.95
C ARG A 8 13.60 -8.86 -0.83
N ARG A 9 14.61 -9.10 -1.67
CA ARG A 9 15.85 -8.33 -1.72
C ARG A 9 15.62 -6.90 -2.20
N TYR A 10 14.70 -6.70 -3.14
CA TYR A 10 14.29 -5.37 -3.61
C TYR A 10 13.54 -4.57 -2.53
N LEU A 11 12.60 -5.22 -1.84
CA LEU A 11 11.84 -4.64 -0.73
C LEU A 11 12.71 -4.35 0.51
N SER A 12 13.76 -5.15 0.73
CA SER A 12 14.74 -4.96 1.83
C SER A 12 15.76 -3.86 1.52
N GLY A 13 15.91 -3.52 0.23
CA GLY A 13 16.82 -2.49 -0.24
C GLY A 13 16.35 -1.05 0.06
N PRO A 14 17.20 -0.05 -0.22
CA PRO A 14 16.90 1.36 0.07
C PRO A 14 15.65 1.86 -0.68
N GLN A 15 15.35 1.30 -1.85
CA GLN A 15 14.15 1.62 -2.63
C GLN A 15 12.88 1.08 -1.95
N GLY A 16 12.89 -0.16 -1.46
CA GLY A 16 11.78 -0.74 -0.72
C GLY A 16 11.52 -0.06 0.62
N ARG A 17 12.57 0.37 1.34
CA ARG A 17 12.43 1.18 2.56
C ARG A 17 11.79 2.54 2.28
N LYS A 18 12.18 3.24 1.21
CA LYS A 18 11.55 4.50 0.80
C LYS A 18 10.07 4.31 0.46
N MET A 19 9.73 3.20 -0.21
CA MET A 19 8.35 2.88 -0.55
C MET A 19 7.52 2.58 0.71
N ARG A 20 8.08 1.83 1.67
CA ARG A 20 7.48 1.60 2.98
C ARG A 20 7.30 2.90 3.77
N ALA A 21 8.33 3.73 3.85
CA ALA A 21 8.26 5.00 4.56
C ALA A 21 7.20 5.93 3.96
N ARG A 22 7.10 6.02 2.63
CA ARG A 22 6.00 6.72 1.96
C ARG A 22 4.66 6.09 2.32
N ALA A 23 4.52 4.77 2.25
CA ALA A 23 3.28 4.09 2.60
C ALA A 23 2.86 4.34 4.07
N GLU A 24 3.81 4.31 5.00
CA GLU A 24 3.59 4.64 6.42
C GLU A 24 3.22 6.11 6.61
N GLN A 25 3.84 7.02 5.86
CA GLN A 25 3.55 8.45 5.90
C GLN A 25 2.15 8.74 5.33
N TYR A 26 1.76 8.09 4.25
CA TYR A 26 0.40 8.11 3.72
C TYR A 26 -0.61 7.45 4.66
N ALA A 27 -0.22 6.40 5.38
CA ALA A 27 -1.09 5.74 6.36
C ALA A 27 -1.28 6.57 7.63
N ARG A 28 -0.27 7.34 8.03
CA ARG A 28 -0.32 8.31 9.14
C ARG A 28 -1.16 9.53 8.83
N ASP A 29 -1.41 9.85 7.57
CA ASP A 29 -2.24 10.97 7.19
C ASP A 29 -3.74 10.59 7.29
N PRO A 30 -4.51 11.19 8.21
CA PRO A 30 -5.92 10.86 8.40
C PRO A 30 -6.77 11.22 7.17
N ARG A 31 -6.35 12.23 6.37
CA ARG A 31 -7.07 12.62 5.14
C ARG A 31 -6.90 11.56 4.06
N THR A 32 -5.71 10.98 3.95
CA THR A 32 -5.45 9.86 3.03
C THR A 32 -6.18 8.60 3.47
N GLN A 33 -6.24 8.35 4.78
CA GLN A 33 -6.98 7.21 5.33
C GLN A 33 -8.49 7.33 5.07
N ALA A 34 -9.08 8.52 5.23
CA ALA A 34 -10.49 8.76 4.90
C ALA A 34 -10.76 8.56 3.40
N LYS A 35 -9.87 9.05 2.52
CA LYS A 35 -9.99 8.87 1.07
C LYS A 35 -9.86 7.39 0.67
N ALA A 36 -8.91 6.67 1.24
CA ALA A 36 -8.72 5.25 1.02
C ALA A 36 -9.93 4.44 1.53
N ARG A 37 -10.44 4.73 2.74
CA ARG A 37 -11.66 4.14 3.27
C ARG A 37 -12.86 4.40 2.37
N ARG A 38 -13.02 5.62 1.84
CA ARG A 38 -14.11 5.95 0.91
C ARG A 38 -13.96 5.23 -0.44
N LEU A 39 -12.74 5.11 -0.96
CA LEU A 39 -12.46 4.36 -2.19
C LEU A 39 -12.76 2.86 -1.99
N LEU A 40 -12.28 2.28 -0.89
CA LEU A 40 -12.54 0.89 -0.51
C LEU A 40 -14.02 0.65 -0.26
N ALA A 41 -14.73 1.59 0.37
CA ALA A 41 -16.17 1.50 0.57
C ALA A 41 -16.94 1.53 -0.75
N ARG A 42 -16.52 2.35 -1.72
CA ARG A 42 -17.09 2.33 -3.08
C ARG A 42 -16.79 1.02 -3.80
N PHE A 43 -15.56 0.52 -3.70
CA PHE A 43 -15.15 -0.73 -4.35
C PHE A 43 -15.84 -1.96 -3.73
N ARG A 44 -16.06 -1.95 -2.41
CA ARG A 44 -16.80 -3.00 -1.69
C ARG A 44 -18.31 -2.86 -1.87
N GLY A 45 -18.85 -1.65 -2.00
CA GLY A 45 -20.27 -1.36 -2.22
C GLY A 45 -20.73 -1.57 -3.66
N GLY A 46 -19.83 -1.44 -4.65
CA GLY A 46 -20.13 -1.68 -6.06
C GLY A 46 -20.25 -3.15 -6.47
N ARG A 47 -20.00 -4.09 -5.54
CA ARG A 47 -20.15 -5.54 -5.78
C ARG A 47 -21.51 -6.09 -5.34
N ARG A 48 -22.44 -5.19 -5.00
CA ARG A 48 -23.82 -5.50 -4.60
C ARG A 48 -24.79 -4.75 -5.52
N HIS A 49 -24.76 -5.08 -6.80
CA HIS A 49 -25.89 -4.91 -7.71
C HIS A 49 -25.71 -5.79 -8.94
#